data_AF-A0A2E4DCA8-F1
#
_entry.id   AF-A0A2E4DCA8-F1
#
_cell.length_a   1.000
_cell.length_b   1.000
_cell.length_c   1.000
_cell.angle_alpha   90.00
_cell.angle_beta   90.00
_cell.angle_gamma   90.00
#
_symmetry.space_group_name_H-M   'P 1'
#
loop_
_entity.id
_entity.type
_entity.pdbx_description
1 polymer ?
#
loop_
_entity_poly.entity_id
_entity_poly.type
_entity_poly.pdbx_seq_one_letter_code
_entity_poly.pdbx_strand_id
1 'polypeptide(L)'
;MTSRNQKIKLRTKAKNNILKIAPHIKSIEVQIAELEPKTFKTKIQAHVPPKKVLVAAKKDENLHLSIEKAQEAILKQIQKHKARSKKRKRPWQLSNDQGLL
;
A
#
# COMPACT_ATOMS: atom_id res chain seq x y z
N MET A 1 -23.91 -10.31 11.05
CA MET A 1 -22.78 -9.75 11.82
C MET A 1 -21.51 -10.53 11.45
N THR A 2 -20.44 -9.87 10.98
CA THR A 2 -19.17 -10.56 10.69
C THR A 2 -18.40 -10.80 11.98
N SER A 3 -18.01 -12.06 12.24
CA SER A 3 -17.32 -12.46 13.47
C SER A 3 -16.00 -11.69 13.63
N ARG A 4 -15.72 -11.22 14.85
CA ARG A 4 -14.46 -10.53 15.21
C ARG A 4 -13.23 -11.32 14.74
N ASN A 5 -13.28 -12.64 14.84
CA ASN A 5 -12.22 -13.54 14.40
C ASN A 5 -11.97 -13.50 12.88
N GLN A 6 -13.04 -13.33 12.09
CA GLN A 6 -12.93 -13.21 10.64
C GLN A 6 -12.25 -11.90 10.25
N LYS A 7 -12.60 -10.79 10.91
CA LYS A 7 -11.95 -9.48 10.69
C LYS A 7 -10.45 -9.54 11.00
N ILE A 8 -10.06 -10.22 12.08
CA ILE A 8 -8.65 -10.41 12.45
C ILE A 8 -7.90 -11.22 11.40
N LYS A 9 -8.44 -12.38 10.98
CA LYS A 9 -7.81 -13.23 9.95
C LYS A 9 -7.58 -12.46 8.65
N LEU A 10 -8.59 -11.72 8.18
CA LEU A 10 -8.49 -10.93 6.95
C LEU A 10 -7.49 -9.78 7.07
N ARG A 11 -7.45 -9.10 8.22
CA ARG A 11 -6.47 -8.05 8.52
C ARG A 11 -5.04 -8.58 8.41
N THR A 12 -4.77 -9.72 9.02
CA THR A 12 -3.44 -10.36 8.99
C THR A 12 -3.08 -10.82 7.58
N LYS A 13 -4.03 -11.41 6.84
CA LYS A 13 -3.83 -11.82 5.45
C LYS A 13 -3.45 -10.63 4.56
N ALA A 14 -4.18 -9.52 4.66
CA ALA A 14 -3.90 -8.31 3.88
C ALA A 14 -2.52 -7.73 4.22
N LYS A 15 -2.16 -7.65 5.51
CA LYS A 15 -0.82 -7.21 5.94
C LYS A 15 0.29 -8.07 5.34
N ASN A 16 0.17 -9.39 5.45
CA ASN A 16 1.17 -10.33 4.96
C ASN A 16 1.34 -10.23 3.43
N ASN A 17 0.25 -10.11 2.68
CA ASN A 17 0.31 -9.94 1.23
C ASN A 17 1.05 -8.67 0.82
N ILE A 18 0.81 -7.55 1.51
CA ILE A 18 1.50 -6.29 1.22
C ILE A 18 2.99 -6.39 1.57
N LEU A 19 3.35 -6.99 2.71
CA LEU A 19 4.76 -7.17 3.10
C LEU A 19 5.52 -8.08 2.13
N LYS A 20 4.88 -9.15 1.60
CA LYS A 20 5.48 -10.01 0.58
C LYS A 20 5.89 -9.24 -0.69
N ILE A 21 5.05 -8.30 -1.14
CA ILE A 21 5.30 -7.52 -2.36
C ILE A 21 6.23 -6.31 -2.08
N ALA A 22 6.19 -5.80 -0.85
CA ALA A 22 6.87 -4.58 -0.45
C ALA A 22 7.54 -4.74 0.94
N PRO A 23 8.64 -5.51 1.02
CA PRO A 23 9.32 -5.81 2.29
C PRO A 23 10.01 -4.60 2.95
N HIS A 24 10.24 -3.55 2.18
CA HIS A 24 10.86 -2.29 2.62
C HIS A 24 9.91 -1.36 3.41
N ILE A 25 8.64 -1.74 3.59
CA ILE A 25 7.65 -0.96 4.34
C ILE A 25 7.88 -1.18 5.84
N LYS A 26 7.98 -0.09 6.61
CA LYS A 26 8.25 -0.17 8.06
C LYS A 26 7.03 -0.62 8.85
N SER A 27 5.86 -0.11 8.51
CA SER A 27 4.63 -0.43 9.23
C SER A 27 3.43 -0.40 8.31
N ILE A 28 2.46 -1.28 8.61
CA ILE A 28 1.18 -1.35 7.91
C ILE A 28 0.07 -1.39 8.94
N GLU A 29 -0.83 -0.42 8.85
CA GLU A 29 -2.05 -0.36 9.63
C GLU A 29 -3.24 -0.65 8.73
N VAL A 30 -4.09 -1.57 9.18
CA VAL A 30 -5.34 -1.93 8.49
C VAL A 30 -6.47 -1.69 9.48
N GLN A 31 -7.40 -0.83 9.12
CA GLN A 31 -8.60 -0.48 9.86
C GLN A 31 -9.82 -0.88 9.03
N ILE A 32 -10.77 -1.58 9.66
CA ILE A 32 -12.01 -2.03 9.03
C ILE A 32 -13.14 -1.45 9.88
N ALA A 33 -13.96 -0.59 9.29
CA ALA A 33 -15.13 0.01 9.91
C ALA A 33 -16.39 -0.40 9.16
N GLU A 34 -17.47 -0.65 9.88
CA GLU A 34 -18.81 -0.79 9.33
C GLU A 34 -19.47 0.58 9.45
N LEU A 35 -19.85 1.19 8.33
CA LEU A 35 -20.39 2.57 8.31
C LEU A 35 -21.91 2.55 8.45
N GLU A 36 -22.52 1.74 7.61
CA GLU A 36 -23.96 1.59 7.47
C GLU A 36 -24.26 0.08 7.41
N PRO A 37 -25.51 -0.35 7.60
CA PRO A 37 -25.87 -1.75 7.47
C PRO A 37 -25.37 -2.29 6.12
N LYS A 38 -24.57 -3.36 6.18
CA LYS A 38 -23.97 -3.99 4.99
C LYS A 38 -22.97 -3.12 4.22
N THR A 39 -22.48 -1.99 4.74
CA THR A 39 -21.41 -1.21 4.07
C THR A 39 -20.14 -1.17 4.92
N PHE A 40 -19.04 -1.68 4.35
CA PHE A 40 -17.74 -1.78 4.99
C PHE A 40 -16.74 -0.81 4.38
N LYS A 41 -16.06 -0.03 5.22
CA LYS A 41 -14.93 0.81 4.87
C LYS A 41 -13.64 0.18 5.36
N THR A 42 -12.77 -0.19 4.43
CA THR A 42 -11.42 -0.65 4.73
C THR A 42 -10.42 0.47 4.43
N LYS A 43 -9.60 0.82 5.42
CA LYS A 43 -8.51 1.78 5.33
C LYS A 43 -7.18 1.07 5.59
N ILE A 44 -6.25 1.16 4.65
CA ILE A 44 -4.90 0.64 4.75
C ILE A 44 -3.93 1.81 4.71
N GLN A 45 -3.05 1.89 5.70
CA GLN A 45 -1.96 2.85 5.77
C GLN A 45 -0.64 2.09 5.74
N ALA A 46 0.28 2.51 4.89
CA ALA A 46 1.60 1.91 4.74
C ALA A 46 2.68 2.98 4.90
N HIS A 47 3.60 2.78 5.83
CA HIS A 47 4.71 3.69 6.07
C HIS A 47 5.93 3.30 5.21
N VAL A 48 6.17 4.04 4.14
CA VAL A 48 7.25 3.78 3.19
C VAL A 48 8.43 4.74 3.44
N PRO A 49 9.61 4.24 3.82
CA PRO A 49 10.81 5.05 3.95
C PRO A 49 11.20 5.76 2.64
N PRO A 50 11.84 6.94 2.71
CA PRO A 50 12.30 7.61 3.93
C PRO A 50 11.24 8.46 4.67
N LYS A 51 10.14 8.90 4.04
CA LYS A 51 9.19 9.83 4.70
C LYS A 51 7.72 9.69 4.30
N LYS A 52 7.34 8.76 3.41
CA LYS A 52 6.01 8.79 2.80
C LYS A 52 5.05 7.79 3.44
N VAL A 53 3.97 8.32 4.01
CA VAL A 53 2.80 7.51 4.38
C VAL A 53 1.89 7.40 3.15
N LEU A 54 1.60 6.16 2.75
CA LEU A 54 0.61 5.85 1.72
C LEU A 54 -0.69 5.44 2.39
N VAL A 55 -1.81 5.94 1.87
CA VAL A 55 -3.13 5.68 2.43
C VAL A 55 -4.08 5.30 1.31
N ALA A 56 -4.75 4.17 1.48
CA ALA A 56 -5.83 3.72 0.63
C ALA A 56 -7.07 3.47 1.50
N ALA A 57 -8.19 4.07 1.11
CA ALA A 57 -9.48 3.81 1.75
C ALA A 57 -10.49 3.42 0.68
N LYS A 58 -11.19 2.30 0.88
CA LYS A 58 -12.22 1.80 -0.02
C LYS A 58 -13.45 1.40 0.78
N LYS A 59 -14.61 1.64 0.17
CA LYS A 59 -15.93 1.26 0.68
C LYS A 59 -16.51 0.21 -0.25
N ASP A 60 -17.18 -0.77 0.31
CA ASP A 60 -17.90 -1.78 -0.44
C ASP A 60 -19.00 -2.41 0.42
N GLU A 61 -20.01 -3.00 -0.21
CA GLU A 61 -21.05 -3.75 0.49
C GLU A 61 -20.52 -5.10 1.02
N ASN A 62 -19.53 -5.67 0.34
CA ASN A 62 -18.88 -6.89 0.76
C ASN A 62 -17.57 -6.58 1.49
N LEU A 63 -17.46 -7.08 2.73
CA LEU A 63 -16.25 -6.95 3.54
C LEU A 63 -14.99 -7.39 2.78
N HIS A 64 -15.03 -8.54 2.10
CA HIS A 64 -13.86 -9.07 1.39
C HIS A 64 -13.46 -8.19 0.22
N LEU A 65 -14.43 -7.75 -0.60
CA LEU A 65 -14.18 -6.85 -1.73
C LEU A 65 -13.63 -5.51 -1.26
N SER A 66 -14.12 -4.97 -0.15
CA SER A 66 -13.61 -3.72 0.42
C SER A 66 -12.11 -3.82 0.75
N ILE A 67 -11.67 -4.97 1.26
CA ILE A 67 -10.29 -5.25 1.65
C ILE A 67 -9.42 -5.45 0.41
N GLU A 68 -9.88 -6.26 -0.54
CA GLU A 68 -9.16 -6.51 -1.79
C GLU A 68 -8.95 -5.21 -2.58
N LYS A 69 -10.00 -4.40 -2.74
CA LYS A 69 -9.92 -3.09 -3.40
C LYS A 69 -8.94 -2.16 -2.68
N ALA A 70 -8.92 -2.16 -1.35
CA ALA A 70 -7.97 -1.36 -0.57
C ALA A 70 -6.53 -1.88 -0.73
N GLN A 71 -6.34 -3.21 -0.76
CA GLN A 71 -5.06 -3.86 -0.95
C GLN A 71 -4.48 -3.55 -2.34
N GLU A 72 -5.27 -3.67 -3.40
CA GLU A 72 -4.83 -3.30 -4.74
C GLU A 72 -4.48 -1.82 -4.85
N ALA A 73 -5.30 -0.96 -4.26
CA ALA A 73 -5.07 0.48 -4.29
C ALA A 73 -3.74 0.85 -3.60
N ILE A 74 -3.43 0.27 -2.44
CA ILE A 74 -2.16 0.56 -1.76
C ILE A 74 -0.97 -0.01 -2.54
N LEU A 75 -1.09 -1.20 -3.14
CA LEU A 75 -0.05 -1.79 -3.98
C LEU A 75 0.25 -0.92 -5.21
N LYS A 76 -0.78 -0.42 -5.89
CA LYS A 76 -0.63 0.53 -7.01
C LYS A 76 0.09 1.81 -6.55
N GLN A 77 -0.23 2.33 -5.36
CA GLN A 77 0.48 3.49 -4.81
C GLN A 77 1.95 3.19 -4.50
N ILE A 78 2.26 2.00 -3.94
CA ILE A 78 3.64 1.57 -3.66
C ILE A 78 4.44 1.43 -4.95
N GLN A 79 3.87 0.82 -5.99
CA GLN A 79 4.52 0.70 -7.30
C GLN A 79 4.81 2.07 -7.92
N LYS A 80 3.82 2.99 -7.89
CA LYS A 80 4.00 4.37 -8.34
C LYS A 80 5.10 5.09 -7.56
N HIS A 81 5.19 4.85 -6.25
CA HIS A 81 6.26 5.41 -5.41
C HIS A 81 7.64 4.91 -5.84
N LYS A 82 7.82 3.59 -6.00
CA LYS A 82 9.07 2.99 -6.48
C LYS A 82 9.48 3.52 -7.85
N ALA A 83 8.53 3.61 -8.79
CA ALA A 83 8.80 4.09 -10.15
C ALA A 83 9.25 5.56 -10.18
N ARG A 84 8.66 6.42 -9.33
CA ARG A 84 9.06 7.84 -9.20
C ARG A 84 10.48 8.01 -8.65
N SER A 85 10.89 7.16 -7.70
CA SER A 85 12.26 7.20 -7.17
C SER A 85 13.31 6.88 -8.23
N LYS A 86 13.03 5.93 -9.14
CA LYS A 86 13.97 5.57 -10.23
C LYS A 86 14.12 6.66 -11.29
N LYS A 87 13.04 7.39 -11.63
CA LYS A 87 13.06 8.43 -12.67
C LYS A 87 13.80 9.72 -12.26
N ARG A 88 14.13 9.90 -10.98
CA ARG A 88 14.86 11.08 -10.48
C ARG A 88 16.39 10.94 -10.54
N LYS A 89 16.94 10.03 -11.35
CA LYS A 89 18.36 10.09 -11.73
C LYS A 89 18.54 11.34 -12.58
N ARG A 90 19.37 12.26 -12.08
CA ARG A 90 19.57 13.58 -12.67
C ARG A 90 20.33 13.45 -14.01
N PRO A 91 19.92 14.15 -15.09
CA PRO A 91 20.54 14.02 -16.41
C PRO A 91 21.99 14.55 -16.50
N TRP A 92 22.47 15.30 -15.51
CA TRP A 92 23.80 15.92 -15.51
C TRP A 92 24.97 15.00 -15.08
N GLN A 93 24.74 13.70 -14.88
CA GLN A 93 25.78 12.73 -14.47
C GLN A 93 26.34 11.87 -15.62
N LEU A 94 25.99 12.14 -16.88
CA LEU A 94 26.45 11.35 -18.03
C LEU A 94 27.54 12.04 -18.87
N SER A 95 28.02 13.22 -18.47
CA SER A 95 28.92 14.04 -19.31
C SER A 95 30.42 13.97 -18.96
N ASN A 96 30.83 13.28 -17.90
CA ASN A 96 32.21 13.37 -17.39
C ASN A 96 33.09 12.14 -17.68
N ASP A 97 32.64 11.16 -18.46
CA ASP A 97 33.42 9.95 -18.82
C ASP A 97 33.97 9.96 -20.26
N GLN A 98 33.96 11.11 -20.96
CA GLN A 98 34.71 11.28 -22.21
C GLN A 98 35.86 12.27 -22.00
N GLY A 99 36.85 11.82 -21.24
CA GLY A 99 38.07 12.55 -20.97
C GLY A 99 39.20 11.60 -20.62
N LEU A 100 39.68 10.83 -21.60
CA LEU A 100 41.05 10.32 -21.63
C LEU A 100 41.56 10.49 -23.07
N LEU A 101 42.34 11.57 -23.22
CA LEU A 101 43.30 11.81 -24.28
C LEU A 101 44.32 10.66 -24.36
#